data_AF-A0A811T8H0-F1
#
_entry.id   AF-A0A811T8H0-F1
#
_cell.length_a   1.000
_cell.length_b   1.000
_cell.length_c   1.000
_cell.angle_alpha   90.00
_cell.angle_beta   90.00
_cell.angle_gamma   90.00
#
_symmetry.space_group_name_H-M   'P 1'
#
loop_
_entity.id
_entity.type
_entity.pdbx_description
1 polymer ?
#
loop_
_entity_poly.entity_id
_entity_poly.type
_entity_poly.pdbx_seq_one_letter_code
_entity_poly.pdbx_strand_id
1 'polypeptide(L)' 'MQPWTCKHSPKGNLNSDGYINSADAAIALEIAVGSRSFDDAADVSGDGRVSSLDALIILQNCKACALQR' A
#
# COMPACT_ATOMS: atom_id res chain seq x y z
N MET A 1 -29.34 4.09 1.59
CA MET A 1 -28.33 5.16 1.39
C MET A 1 -27.05 4.67 2.07
N GLN A 2 -25.90 4.85 1.40
CA GLN A 2 -24.81 3.87 1.27
C GLN A 2 -24.15 3.39 2.58
N PRO A 3 -23.65 2.12 2.60
CA PRO A 3 -22.95 1.56 3.74
C PRO A 3 -21.57 2.20 3.86
N TRP A 4 -21.15 2.40 5.10
CA TRP A 4 -19.84 2.90 5.49
C TRP A 4 -18.77 1.88 5.11
N THR A 5 -18.41 1.78 3.84
CA THR A 5 -17.11 1.26 3.48
C THR A 5 -16.13 2.29 3.98
N CYS A 6 -15.50 2.04 5.14
CA CYS A 6 -14.25 2.69 5.49
C CYS A 6 -13.45 2.73 4.19
N LYS A 7 -13.20 3.95 3.70
CA LYS A 7 -12.42 4.17 2.50
C LYS A 7 -11.03 3.63 2.82
N HIS A 8 -10.83 2.32 2.62
CA HIS A 8 -9.52 1.72 2.52
C HIS A 8 -8.90 2.52 1.40
N SER A 9 -8.00 3.44 1.75
CA SER A 9 -7.34 4.24 0.74
C SER A 9 -6.73 3.24 -0.24
N PRO A 10 -7.03 3.31 -1.54
CA PRO A 10 -6.44 2.40 -2.52
C PRO A 10 -4.90 2.50 -2.50
N LYS A 11 -4.35 3.60 -1.96
CA LYS A 11 -2.95 3.77 -1.64
C LYS A 11 -2.45 2.72 -0.64
N GLY A 12 -1.56 1.85 -1.12
CA GLY A 12 -0.92 0.78 -0.37
C GLY A 12 -1.56 -0.60 -0.53
N ASN A 13 -2.67 -0.74 -1.24
CA ASN A 13 -3.26 -2.03 -1.61
C ASN A 13 -2.97 -2.29 -3.11
N LEU A 14 -1.88 -2.99 -3.37
CA LEU A 14 -1.34 -3.19 -4.72
C LEU A 14 -1.81 -4.49 -5.36
N ASN A 15 -2.31 -5.43 -4.57
CA ASN A 15 -2.87 -6.69 -5.07
C ASN A 15 -4.41 -6.68 -5.14
N SER A 16 -5.05 -5.58 -4.72
CA SER A 16 -6.52 -5.43 -4.66
C SER A 16 -7.23 -6.53 -3.85
N ASP A 17 -6.56 -7.16 -2.89
CA ASP A 17 -7.15 -8.21 -2.05
C ASP A 17 -8.04 -7.65 -0.92
N GLY A 18 -7.98 -6.33 -0.71
CA GLY A 18 -8.76 -5.60 0.28
C GLY A 18 -8.08 -5.46 1.64
N TYR A 19 -6.87 -6.00 1.77
CA TYR A 19 -6.00 -5.94 2.93
C TYR A 19 -4.70 -5.24 2.52
N ILE A 20 -4.10 -4.53 3.48
CA ILE A 20 -2.75 -4.02 3.32
C ILE A 20 -1.86 -4.97 4.10
N ASN A 21 -0.99 -5.71 3.41
CA ASN A 21 -0.11 -6.70 4.03
C ASN A 21 1.31 -6.69 3.42
N SER A 22 2.16 -7.61 3.87
CA SER A 22 3.54 -7.69 3.37
C SER A 22 3.65 -8.02 1.88
N ALA A 23 2.61 -8.59 1.27
CA ALA A 23 2.56 -8.81 -0.17
C ALA A 23 2.48 -7.49 -0.93
N ASP A 24 1.69 -6.52 -0.45
CA ASP A 24 1.68 -5.17 -1.04
C ASP A 24 3.04 -4.47 -0.90
N ALA A 25 3.70 -4.63 0.24
CA ALA A 25 5.05 -4.11 0.44
C ALA A 25 6.08 -4.75 -0.53
N ALA A 26 5.94 -6.05 -0.81
CA ALA A 26 6.78 -6.73 -1.80
C ALA A 26 6.52 -6.22 -3.23
N ILE A 27 5.26 -5.97 -3.59
CA ILE A 27 4.91 -5.39 -4.89
C ILE A 27 5.47 -3.97 -5.02
N ALA A 28 5.41 -3.15 -3.97
CA ALA A 28 6.00 -1.81 -3.96
C ALA A 28 7.52 -1.85 -4.19
N LEU A 29 8.23 -2.82 -3.59
CA LEU A 29 9.66 -3.05 -3.84
C LEU A 29 9.93 -3.48 -5.28
N GLU A 30 9.10 -4.36 -5.85
CA GLU A 30 9.21 -4.77 -7.26
C GLU A 30 9.04 -3.57 -8.21
N ILE A 31 8.14 -2.64 -7.90
CA ILE A 31 7.99 -1.39 -8.64
C ILE A 31 9.21 -0.48 -8.46
N ALA A 32 9.72 -0.34 -7.23
CA ALA A 32 10.88 0.49 -6.92
C ALA A 32 12.16 0.04 -7.66
N VAL A 33 12.34 -1.27 -7.87
CA VAL A 33 13.46 -1.82 -8.66
C VAL A 33 13.19 -1.85 -10.16
N GLY A 34 12.04 -1.36 -10.62
CA GLY A 34 11.65 -1.35 -12.04
C GLY A 34 11.27 -2.73 -12.58
N SER A 35 11.01 -3.70 -11.72
CA SER A 35 10.52 -5.03 -12.11
C SER A 35 9.03 -5.00 -12.48
N ARG A 36 8.30 -3.94 -12.10
CA ARG A 36 6.89 -3.71 -12.43
C ARG A 36 6.65 -2.28 -12.89
N SER A 37 5.51 -2.08 -13.57
CA SER A 37 4.99 -0.77 -13.94
C SER A 37 4.78 0.12 -12.72
N PHE A 38 5.08 1.40 -12.85
CA PHE A 38 4.78 2.39 -11.81
C PHE A 38 3.28 2.43 -11.53
N ASP A 39 2.93 2.43 -10.25
CA ASP A 39 1.56 2.51 -9.77
C ASP A 39 1.46 3.64 -8.74
N ASP A 40 0.54 4.59 -8.96
CA ASP A 40 0.28 5.70 -8.05
C ASP A 40 -0.20 5.22 -6.67
N ALA A 41 -0.77 4.00 -6.61
CA ALA A 41 -1.15 3.39 -5.35
C ALA A 41 0.07 2.96 -4.51
N ALA A 42 1.23 2.74 -5.13
CA ALA A 42 2.45 2.36 -4.44
C ALA A 42 3.19 3.56 -3.84
N ASP A 43 2.94 4.79 -4.33
CA ASP A 43 3.46 6.03 -3.74
C ASP A 43 2.59 6.47 -2.56
N VAL A 44 2.88 5.88 -1.40
CA VAL A 44 2.21 6.19 -0.13
C VAL A 44 2.89 7.35 0.61
N SER A 45 4.16 7.63 0.30
CA SER A 45 4.93 8.79 0.77
C SER A 45 4.40 10.09 0.16
N GLY A 46 3.96 10.05 -1.10
CA GLY A 46 3.51 11.21 -1.88
C GLY A 46 4.65 12.06 -2.42
N ASP A 47 5.85 11.48 -2.57
CA ASP A 47 7.04 12.14 -3.11
C ASP A 47 7.16 11.98 -4.64
N GLY A 48 6.21 11.30 -5.27
CA GLY A 48 6.17 11.02 -6.70
C GLY A 48 7.12 9.89 -7.13
N ARG A 49 7.66 9.12 -6.19
CA ARG A 49 8.62 8.04 -6.47
C ARG A 49 8.37 6.84 -5.56
N VAL A 50 8.07 5.68 -6.16
CA VAL A 50 7.98 4.44 -5.40
C VAL A 50 9.38 3.97 -4.99
N SER A 51 9.65 3.95 -3.70
CA SER A 51 10.92 3.52 -3.12
C SER A 51 10.72 2.51 -1.98
N SER A 52 11.82 2.04 -1.40
CA SER A 52 11.80 1.19 -0.21
C SER A 52 11.10 1.85 0.99
N LEU A 53 11.02 3.19 1.01
CA LEU A 53 10.29 3.95 2.03
C LEU A 53 8.79 3.67 1.95
N ASP A 54 8.23 3.64 0.74
CA ASP A 54 6.82 3.36 0.51
C ASP A 54 6.46 1.95 0.94
N ALA A 55 7.30 0.97 0.59
CA ALA A 55 7.14 -0.42 1.02
C ALA A 55 7.11 -0.54 2.55
N LEU A 56 7.95 0.25 3.25
CA LEU A 56 7.95 0.30 4.71
C LEU A 56 6.66 0.93 5.28
N ILE A 57 6.18 2.02 4.70
CA ILE A 57 4.94 2.68 5.11
C ILE A 57 3.74 1.74 4.91
N ILE A 58 3.68 1.02 3.79
CA ILE A 58 2.67 -0.02 3.51
C ILE A 58 2.70 -1.09 4.61
N LEU A 59 3.88 -1.58 4.96
CA LEU A 59 4.05 -2.57 6.03
C LEU A 59 3.66 -2.03 7.42
N GLN A 60 3.85 -0.74 7.68
CA GLN A 60 3.42 -0.08 8.92
C GLN A 60 1.91 0.14 8.96
N ASN A 61 1.30 0.51 7.84
CA ASN A 61 -0.15 0.67 7.72
C ASN A 61 -0.90 -0.65 7.95
N CYS A 62 -0.31 -1.79 7.53
CA CYS A 62 -0.79 -3.13 7.90
C CYS A 62 -0.89 -3.31 9.43
N LYS A 63 0.14 -2.88 10.17
CA LYS A 63 0.19 -3.03 11.64
C LYS A 63 -0.83 -2.14 12.35
N ALA A 64 -1.12 -0.96 11.81
CA ALA A 64 -2.09 -0.03 12.39
C ALA A 64 -3.52 -0.59 12.37
N CYS A 65 -3.87 -1.42 11.38
CA CYS A 65 -5.17 -2.10 11.35
C CYS A 65 -5.23 -3.31 12.28
N ALA A 66 -4.12 -4.05 12.44
CA ALA A 66 -4.03 -5.18 13.36
C ALA A 66 -4.06 -4.80 14.86
N LEU A 67 -3.87 -3.52 15.20
CA LEU A 67 -3.89 -3.01 16.57
C LEU A 67 -5.16 -2.22 16.96
N GLN A 68 -6.21 -2.21 16.12
CA GLN A 68 -7.55 -1.79 16.54
C GLN A 68 -8.24 -2.97 17.24
N ARG A 69 -7.82 -3.26 18.47
CA ARG A 69 -8.52 -4.14 19.41
C ARG A 69 -8.94 -3.36 20.63
#